data_AF-Q0PQE8-F1
#
_entry.id   AF-Q0PQE8-F1
#
_cell.length_a   1.000
_cell.length_b   1.000
_cell.length_c   1.000
_cell.angle_alpha   90.00
_cell.angle_beta   90.00
_cell.angle_gamma   90.00
#
_symmetry.space_group_name_H-M   'P 1'
#
loop_
_entity.id
_entity.type
_entity.pdbx_description
1 polymer ?
#
loop_
_entity_poly.entity_id
_entity_poly.type
_entity_poly.pdbx_seq_one_letter_code
_entity_poly.pdbx_strand_id
1 'polypeptide(L)'
;MISAKGGVLFEVEDTRKQGGDVFGHIGKLEEGSLAVGDPVTAEVNAFTRQATALNHSATHLLHAALREVLGDHVAQKGSLVDDERLRFDFSQFEPVSREQLQRVEQRVNEQIRQNHMVETRIMSLEDARSSGAMALFGEKYDEQVRVLRMGDFSTELVRRHPCEGGG
;
A
#
# COMPACT_ATOMS: atom_id res chain seq x y z
N MET A 1 -16.60 -3.02 10.19
CA MET A 1 -17.74 -3.47 11.00
C MET A 1 -18.06 -4.92 10.65
N ILE A 2 -18.46 -5.73 11.62
CA ILE A 2 -18.98 -7.07 11.42
C ILE A 2 -20.39 -7.11 12.00
N SER A 3 -21.35 -7.64 11.25
CA SER A 3 -22.73 -7.78 11.69
C SER A 3 -23.24 -9.20 11.48
N ALA A 4 -24.23 -9.61 12.26
CA ALA A 4 -24.88 -10.92 12.10
C ALA A 4 -26.40 -10.78 12.20
N LYS A 5 -27.13 -11.86 11.86
CA LYS A 5 -28.58 -11.91 12.08
C LYS A 5 -28.89 -11.72 13.58
N GLY A 6 -30.01 -11.07 13.89
CA GLY A 6 -30.44 -10.86 15.27
C GLY A 6 -29.89 -9.59 15.94
N GLY A 7 -29.39 -8.62 15.16
CA GLY A 7 -28.95 -7.32 15.68
C GLY A 7 -27.53 -7.33 16.27
N VAL A 8 -26.72 -8.33 15.93
CA VAL A 8 -25.33 -8.36 16.39
C VAL A 8 -24.51 -7.30 15.66
N LEU A 9 -23.80 -6.47 16.41
CA LEU A 9 -22.94 -5.41 15.88
C LEU A 9 -21.57 -5.48 16.55
N PHE A 10 -20.53 -5.73 15.77
CA PHE A 10 -19.15 -5.70 16.19
C PHE A 10 -18.40 -4.60 15.43
N GLU A 11 -18.00 -3.56 16.14
CA GLU A 11 -17.13 -2.52 15.61
C GLU A 11 -15.70 -3.06 15.51
N VAL A 12 -15.12 -3.00 14.32
CA VAL A 12 -13.74 -3.44 14.07
C VAL A 12 -12.85 -2.20 14.11
N GLU A 13 -11.97 -2.13 15.10
CA GLU A 13 -11.01 -1.05 15.29
C GLU A 13 -9.67 -1.34 14.61
N ASP A 14 -9.25 -2.62 14.54
CA ASP A 14 -7.99 -3.04 13.93
C ASP A 14 -8.11 -4.44 13.31
N THR A 15 -7.26 -4.74 12.32
CA THR A 15 -7.13 -6.08 11.73
C THR A 15 -5.67 -6.50 11.70
N ARG A 16 -5.37 -7.67 12.28
CA ARG A 16 -3.99 -8.18 12.36
C ARG A 16 -3.87 -9.56 11.75
N LYS A 17 -2.88 -9.73 10.88
CA LYS A 17 -2.53 -11.04 10.35
C LYS A 17 -1.81 -11.84 11.44
N GLN A 18 -2.32 -13.02 11.79
CA GLN A 18 -1.75 -13.89 12.83
C GLN A 18 -0.95 -15.08 12.27
N GLY A 19 -0.55 -15.01 11.00
CA GLY A 19 0.16 -16.07 10.28
C GLY A 19 -0.75 -16.83 9.29
N GLY A 20 -0.15 -17.42 8.25
CA GLY A 20 -0.91 -18.09 7.18
C GLY A 20 -1.92 -17.14 6.54
N ASP A 21 -3.19 -17.55 6.45
CA ASP A 21 -4.31 -16.73 5.97
C ASP A 21 -5.29 -16.35 7.09
N VAL A 22 -4.81 -16.31 8.34
CA VAL A 22 -5.62 -15.95 9.50
C VAL A 22 -5.54 -14.45 9.78
N PHE A 23 -6.71 -13.80 9.80
CA PHE A 23 -6.87 -12.39 10.12
C PHE A 23 -7.73 -12.25 11.38
N GLY A 24 -7.14 -11.68 12.44
CA GLY A 24 -7.86 -11.33 13.66
C GLY A 24 -8.50 -9.95 13.52
N HIS A 25 -9.80 -9.87 13.77
CA HIS A 25 -10.54 -8.61 13.90
C HIS A 25 -10.56 -8.21 15.37
N ILE A 26 -9.98 -7.05 15.69
CA ILE A 26 -9.89 -6.50 17.04
C ILE A 26 -10.85 -5.33 17.12
N GLY A 27 -11.64 -5.28 18.20
CA GLY A 27 -12.60 -4.21 18.40
C GLY A 27 -13.62 -4.57 19.47
N LYS A 28 -14.82 -4.01 19.36
CA LYS A 28 -15.85 -4.05 20.40
C LYS A 28 -17.13 -4.67 19.89
N LEU A 29 -17.71 -5.54 20.73
CA LEU A 29 -19.07 -6.02 20.52
C LEU A 29 -20.03 -5.01 21.14
N GLU A 30 -20.66 -4.21 20.29
CA GLU A 30 -21.60 -3.17 20.70
C GLU A 30 -22.98 -3.77 21.01
N GLU A 31 -23.41 -4.77 20.22
CA GLU A 31 -24.71 -5.42 20.38
C GLU A 31 -24.63 -6.94 20.17
N GLY A 32 -25.43 -7.68 20.96
CA GLY A 32 -25.64 -9.13 20.79
C GLY A 32 -24.54 -10.01 21.37
N SER A 33 -24.40 -11.21 20.79
CA SER A 33 -23.34 -12.18 21.11
C SER A 33 -22.89 -12.86 19.82
N LEU A 34 -21.61 -13.24 19.78
CA LEU A 34 -21.01 -13.99 18.66
C LEU A 34 -20.51 -15.34 19.17
N ALA A 35 -20.82 -16.39 18.43
CA ALA A 35 -20.34 -17.74 18.64
C ALA A 35 -19.58 -18.26 17.41
N VAL A 36 -18.70 -19.22 17.63
CA VAL A 36 -18.00 -19.91 16.54
C VAL A 36 -19.03 -20.63 15.67
N GLY A 37 -19.02 -20.33 14.37
CA GLY A 37 -19.95 -20.90 13.39
C GLY A 37 -21.08 -19.96 12.97
N ASP A 38 -21.21 -18.80 13.62
CA ASP A 38 -22.23 -17.82 13.23
C ASP A 38 -21.95 -17.23 11.84
N PRO A 39 -22.97 -17.14 10.96
CA PRO A 39 -22.83 -16.43 9.70
C PRO A 39 -22.80 -14.93 9.95
N VAL A 40 -21.75 -14.27 9.48
CA VAL A 40 -21.55 -12.83 9.63
C VAL A 40 -21.32 -12.14 8.29
N THR A 41 -21.63 -10.85 8.23
CA THR A 41 -21.30 -9.93 7.14
C THR A 41 -20.23 -8.98 7.64
N ALA A 42 -19.12 -8.87 6.89
CA ALA A 42 -18.06 -7.91 7.19
C ALA A 42 -18.09 -6.78 6.15
N GLU A 43 -18.10 -5.54 6.64
CA GLU A 43 -18.08 -4.33 5.82
C GLU A 43 -16.91 -3.43 6.22
N VAL A 44 -16.18 -2.95 5.21
CA VAL A 44 -15.07 -2.01 5.37
C VAL A 44 -15.57 -0.62 5.03
N ASN A 45 -15.15 0.40 5.80
CA ASN A 45 -15.44 1.79 5.45
C ASN A 45 -14.80 2.13 4.09
N ALA A 46 -15.65 2.39 3.09
CA ALA A 46 -15.21 2.63 1.72
C ALA A 46 -14.35 3.91 1.60
N PHE A 47 -14.66 4.96 2.37
CA PHE A 47 -13.92 6.21 2.36
C PHE A 47 -12.50 6.01 2.92
N THR A 48 -12.39 5.44 4.12
CA THR A 48 -11.09 5.13 4.74
C THR A 48 -10.27 4.23 3.82
N ARG A 49 -10.89 3.19 3.24
CA ARG A 49 -10.21 2.28 2.33
C ARG A 49 -9.67 3.00 1.09
N GLN A 50 -10.47 3.89 0.49
CA GLN A 50 -10.06 4.66 -0.67
C GLN A 50 -8.94 5.66 -0.33
N ALA A 51 -9.03 6.36 0.79
CA ALA A 51 -8.01 7.30 1.22
C ALA A 51 -6.66 6.60 1.46
N THR A 52 -6.66 5.46 2.18
CA THR A 52 -5.44 4.63 2.34
C THR A 52 -4.90 4.14 1.01
N ALA A 53 -5.77 3.77 0.06
CA ALA A 53 -5.35 3.36 -1.29
C ALA A 53 -4.65 4.48 -2.06
N LEU A 54 -5.19 5.70 -2.02
CA LEU A 54 -4.60 6.88 -2.65
C LEU A 54 -3.22 7.19 -2.06
N ASN A 55 -3.11 7.16 -0.73
CA ASN A 55 -1.83 7.36 -0.03
C ASN A 55 -0.82 6.25 -0.36
N HIS A 56 -1.27 5.01 -0.54
CA HIS A 56 -0.41 3.91 -0.98
C HIS A 56 0.13 4.14 -2.39
N SER A 57 -0.73 4.53 -3.34
CA SER A 57 -0.31 4.86 -4.70
C SER A 57 0.66 6.04 -4.72
N ALA A 58 0.39 7.09 -3.94
CA ALA A 58 1.30 8.22 -3.79
C ALA A 58 2.67 7.80 -3.22
N THR A 59 2.74 6.76 -2.40
CA THR A 59 4.00 6.22 -1.87
C THR A 59 4.90 5.71 -3.01
N HIS A 60 4.34 4.95 -3.95
CA HIS A 60 5.08 4.40 -5.09
C HIS A 60 5.55 5.49 -6.05
N LEU A 61 4.70 6.50 -6.32
CA LEU A 61 5.09 7.66 -7.12
C LEU A 61 6.17 8.49 -6.43
N LEU A 62 6.05 8.70 -5.11
CA LEU A 62 7.04 9.42 -4.33
C LEU A 62 8.40 8.72 -4.36
N HIS A 63 8.42 7.38 -4.21
CA HIS A 63 9.66 6.63 -4.24
C HIS A 63 10.37 6.73 -5.60
N ALA A 64 9.63 6.57 -6.71
CA ALA A 64 10.16 6.74 -8.05
C ALA A 64 10.68 8.17 -8.28
N ALA A 65 9.93 9.20 -7.87
CA ALA A 65 10.34 10.60 -7.99
C ALA A 65 11.58 10.94 -7.16
N LEU A 66 11.70 10.39 -5.95
CA LEU A 66 12.89 10.55 -5.12
C LEU A 66 14.13 9.96 -5.80
N ARG A 67 14.01 8.78 -6.42
CA ARG A 67 15.12 8.17 -7.17
C ARG A 67 15.50 8.96 -8.41
N GLU A 68 14.51 9.46 -9.15
CA GLU A 68 14.77 10.31 -10.34
C GLU A 68 15.50 11.61 -9.97
N VAL A 69 15.11 12.26 -8.88
CA VAL A 69 15.64 13.58 -8.50
C VAL A 69 16.94 13.49 -7.69
N LEU A 70 17.03 12.51 -6.78
CA LEU A 70 18.14 12.40 -5.83
C LEU A 70 19.16 11.34 -6.25
N GLY A 71 18.76 10.32 -7.01
CA GLY A 71 19.59 9.22 -7.48
C GLY A 71 19.17 7.84 -6.99
N ASP A 72 19.73 6.80 -7.61
CA ASP A 72 19.38 5.40 -7.40
C ASP A 72 19.76 4.82 -6.02
N HIS A 73 20.58 5.53 -5.24
CA HIS A 73 20.95 5.15 -3.88
C HIS A 73 19.84 5.37 -2.86
N VAL A 74 18.78 6.11 -3.22
CA VAL A 74 17.59 6.24 -2.38
C VAL A 74 16.98 4.86 -2.17
N ALA A 75 16.93 4.43 -0.92
CA ALA A 75 16.32 3.18 -0.51
C ALA A 75 15.37 3.43 0.66
N GLN A 76 14.18 2.83 0.59
CA GLN A 76 13.21 2.87 1.67
C GLN A 76 13.80 2.31 2.98
N LYS A 77 13.53 3.00 4.09
CA LYS A 77 13.88 2.62 5.47
C LYS A 77 12.66 2.47 6.37
N GLY A 78 11.53 3.04 5.97
CA GLY A 78 10.27 2.95 6.68
C GLY A 78 9.14 3.56 5.86
N SER A 79 7.92 3.10 6.11
CA SER A 79 6.73 3.73 5.53
C SER A 79 5.56 3.58 6.48
N LEU A 80 4.73 4.62 6.53
CA LEU A 80 3.42 4.61 7.16
C LEU A 80 2.42 5.12 6.15
N VAL A 81 1.35 4.35 5.94
CA VAL A 81 0.26 4.69 5.04
C VAL A 81 -1.03 4.42 5.79
N ASP A 82 -1.72 5.49 6.18
CA ASP A 82 -3.07 5.46 6.73
C ASP A 82 -4.00 6.32 5.86
N ASP A 83 -5.24 6.50 6.28
CA ASP A 83 -6.24 7.32 5.58
C ASP A 83 -6.00 8.83 5.71
N GLU A 84 -5.25 9.27 6.72
CA GLU A 84 -4.98 10.69 6.96
C GLU A 84 -3.70 11.17 6.26
N ARG A 85 -2.68 10.31 6.16
CA ARG A 85 -1.35 10.67 5.69
C ARG A 85 -0.50 9.50 5.18
N LEU A 86 0.55 9.90 4.48
CA LEU A 86 1.68 9.09 4.03
C LEU A 86 2.96 9.63 4.68
N ARG A 87 3.76 8.74 5.27
CA ARG A 87 5.16 9.01 5.66
C ARG A 87 6.08 8.03 4.95
N PHE A 88 7.13 8.54 4.30
CA PHE A 88 8.13 7.74 3.62
C PHE A 88 9.52 8.08 4.15
N ASP A 89 10.15 7.12 4.83
CA ASP A 89 11.48 7.28 5.40
C ASP A 89 12.48 6.63 4.44
N PHE A 90 13.54 7.34 4.02
CA PHE A 90 14.51 6.86 3.03
C PHE A 90 15.95 7.21 3.39
N SER A 91 16.90 6.44 2.83
CA SER A 91 18.33 6.76 2.95
C SER A 91 18.74 7.87 2.00
N GLN A 92 19.45 8.85 2.54
CA GLN A 92 20.05 9.92 1.78
C GLN A 92 21.32 10.39 2.50
N PHE A 93 22.37 10.68 1.73
CA PHE A 93 23.68 11.06 2.29
C PHE A 93 23.72 12.50 2.80
N GLU A 94 22.98 13.39 2.15
CA GLU A 94 22.96 14.83 2.43
C GLU A 94 21.53 15.35 2.60
N PRO A 95 21.29 16.39 3.42
CA PRO A 95 19.97 16.99 3.53
C PRO A 95 19.38 17.35 2.16
N VAL A 96 18.11 17.00 1.93
CA VAL A 96 17.44 17.32 0.67
C VAL A 96 17.20 18.82 0.61
N SER A 97 17.66 19.46 -0.46
CA SER A 97 17.50 20.89 -0.65
C SER A 97 16.03 21.24 -0.94
N ARG A 98 15.66 22.51 -0.70
CA ARG A 98 14.30 22.98 -0.99
C ARG A 98 13.94 22.83 -2.48
N GLU A 99 14.89 23.08 -3.37
CA GLU A 99 14.71 22.92 -4.81
C GLU A 99 14.50 21.45 -5.20
N GLN A 100 15.24 20.53 -4.58
CA GLN A 100 15.05 19.09 -4.78
C GLN A 100 13.66 18.65 -4.29
N LEU A 101 13.22 19.12 -3.11
CA LEU A 101 11.87 18.83 -2.60
C LEU A 101 10.78 19.32 -3.56
N GLN A 102 10.91 20.54 -4.08
CA GLN A 102 9.97 21.10 -5.07
C GLN A 102 9.95 20.27 -6.35
N ARG A 103 11.11 19.81 -6.83
CA ARG A 103 11.18 18.94 -8.01
C ARG A 103 10.49 17.60 -7.74
N VAL A 104 10.72 16.98 -6.59
CA VAL A 104 10.04 15.73 -6.22
C VAL A 104 8.52 15.91 -6.18
N GLU A 105 8.03 16.95 -5.51
CA GLU A 105 6.61 17.28 -5.44
C GLU A 105 6.01 17.52 -6.83
N GLN A 106 6.72 18.25 -7.70
CA GLN A 106 6.29 18.50 -9.07
C GLN A 106 6.16 17.18 -9.85
N ARG A 107 7.17 16.29 -9.77
CA ARG A 107 7.17 15.00 -10.47
C ARG A 107 6.03 14.10 -10.01
N VAL A 108 5.78 14.01 -8.70
CA VAL A 108 4.64 13.23 -8.18
C VAL A 108 3.33 13.77 -8.72
N ASN A 109 3.11 15.08 -8.66
CA ASN A 109 1.88 15.71 -9.15
C ASN A 109 1.70 15.57 -10.67
N GLU A 110 2.78 15.61 -11.44
CA GLU A 110 2.74 15.34 -12.88
C GLU A 110 2.27 13.92 -13.18
N GLN A 111 2.73 12.93 -12.42
CA GLN A 111 2.34 11.53 -12.61
C GLN A 111 0.91 11.26 -12.16
N ILE A 112 0.46 11.90 -11.06
CA ILE A 112 -0.94 11.86 -10.65
C ILE A 112 -1.84 12.39 -11.77
N ARG A 113 -1.49 13.52 -12.39
CA ARG A 113 -2.26 14.12 -13.49
C ARG A 113 -2.28 13.28 -14.77
N GLN A 114 -1.27 12.44 -14.99
CA GLN A 114 -1.25 11.53 -16.13
C GLN A 114 -2.27 10.39 -15.98
N ASN A 115 -2.73 10.12 -14.75
CA ASN A 115 -3.74 9.10 -14.44
C ASN A 115 -3.43 7.75 -15.09
N HIS A 116 -2.17 7.31 -14.97
CA HIS A 116 -1.76 6.02 -15.51
C HIS A 116 -2.57 4.89 -14.89
N MET A 117 -2.91 3.89 -15.72
CA MET A 117 -3.50 2.66 -15.23
C MET A 117 -2.53 1.97 -14.26
N VAL A 118 -3.07 1.55 -13.11
CA VAL A 118 -2.32 0.77 -12.12
C VAL A 118 -2.50 -0.71 -12.47
N GLU A 119 -1.41 -1.37 -12.88
CA GLU A 119 -1.42 -2.79 -13.20
C GLU A 119 -0.81 -3.61 -12.06
N THR A 120 -1.39 -4.79 -11.81
CA THR A 120 -0.71 -5.81 -11.00
C THR A 120 -0.62 -7.14 -11.69
N ARG A 121 0.53 -7.80 -11.49
CA ARG A 121 0.79 -9.15 -12.01
C ARG A 121 1.51 -9.97 -10.95
N ILE A 122 1.15 -11.24 -10.86
CA ILE A 122 1.91 -12.24 -10.12
C ILE A 122 2.83 -12.91 -11.13
N MET A 123 4.13 -12.94 -10.83
CA MET A 123 5.14 -13.57 -11.69
C MET A 123 6.30 -14.11 -10.85
N SER A 124 7.23 -14.83 -11.49
CA SER A 124 8.43 -15.30 -10.80
C SER A 124 9.29 -14.11 -10.36
N LEU A 125 10.09 -14.29 -9.30
CA LEU A 125 11.04 -13.26 -8.86
C LEU A 125 12.05 -12.88 -9.97
N GLU A 126 12.41 -13.84 -10.83
CA GLU A 126 13.32 -13.61 -11.96
C GLU A 126 12.67 -12.75 -13.05
N ASP A 127 11.43 -13.07 -13.44
CA ASP A 127 10.67 -12.28 -14.41
C ASP A 127 10.42 -10.86 -13.90
N ALA A 128 10.11 -10.72 -12.61
CA ALA A 128 9.88 -9.43 -11.99
C ALA A 128 11.14 -8.55 -12.06
N ARG A 129 12.31 -9.10 -11.71
CA ARG A 129 13.59 -8.40 -11.85
C ARG A 129 13.87 -8.01 -13.30
N SER A 130 13.58 -8.91 -14.23
CA SER A 130 13.77 -8.69 -15.67
C SER A 130 12.84 -7.60 -16.22
N SER A 131 11.65 -7.43 -15.63
CA SER A 131 10.70 -6.36 -15.97
C SER A 131 11.11 -4.97 -15.46
N GLY A 132 12.23 -4.86 -14.73
CA GLY A 132 12.68 -3.62 -14.09
C GLY A 132 11.99 -3.35 -12.75
N ALA A 133 11.27 -4.34 -12.18
CA ALA A 133 10.64 -4.17 -10.89
C ALA A 133 11.69 -4.01 -9.79
N MET A 134 11.61 -2.89 -9.08
CA MET A 134 12.47 -2.62 -7.95
C MET A 134 12.01 -3.42 -6.72
N ALA A 135 12.96 -4.14 -6.12
CA ALA A 135 12.77 -4.77 -4.82
C ALA A 135 12.99 -3.74 -3.70
N LEU A 136 12.14 -3.77 -2.67
CA LEU A 136 12.32 -2.95 -1.48
C LEU A 136 13.42 -3.58 -0.60
N PHE A 137 14.36 -2.75 -0.18
CA PHE A 137 15.55 -3.20 0.54
C PHE A 137 15.18 -3.84 1.89
N GLY A 138 15.73 -5.03 2.17
CA GLY A 138 15.55 -5.74 3.44
C GLY A 138 14.36 -6.71 3.48
N GLU A 139 13.53 -6.76 2.43
CA GLU A 139 12.41 -7.68 2.35
C GLU A 139 12.82 -9.05 1.78
N LYS A 140 12.36 -10.13 2.41
CA LYS A 140 12.42 -11.49 1.84
C LYS A 140 11.24 -11.70 0.91
N TYR A 141 11.49 -12.26 -0.27
CA TYR A 141 10.46 -12.53 -1.27
C TYR A 141 10.35 -14.05 -1.50
N ASP A 142 9.12 -14.51 -1.71
CA ASP A 142 8.85 -15.89 -2.13
C ASP A 142 9.18 -16.06 -3.62
N GLU A 143 9.08 -17.30 -4.14
CA GLU A 143 9.37 -17.60 -5.56
C GLU A 143 8.43 -16.86 -6.51
N GLN A 144 7.17 -16.66 -6.09
CA GLN A 144 6.20 -15.82 -6.78
C GLN A 144 6.06 -14.49 -6.05
N VAL A 145 6.17 -13.41 -6.80
CA VAL A 145 6.05 -12.05 -6.30
C VAL A 145 4.97 -11.30 -7.07
N ARG A 146 4.41 -10.29 -6.42
CA ARG A 146 3.50 -9.34 -7.06
C ARG A 146 4.26 -8.10 -7.47
N VAL A 147 4.12 -7.74 -8.74
CA VAL A 147 4.62 -6.49 -9.30
C VAL A 147 3.45 -5.53 -9.43
N LEU A 148 3.62 -4.32 -8.91
CA LEU A 148 2.75 -3.17 -9.18
C LEU A 148 3.45 -2.25 -10.18
N ARG A 149 2.71 -1.80 -11.19
CA ARG A 149 3.21 -0.87 -12.21
C ARG A 149 2.27 0.31 -12.37
N MET A 150 2.83 1.52 -12.42
CA MET A 150 2.14 2.78 -12.68
C MET A 150 2.81 3.47 -13.85
N GLY A 151 2.27 3.22 -15.05
CA GLY A 151 2.89 3.63 -16.31
C GLY A 151 4.32 3.07 -16.44
N ASP A 152 5.21 3.85 -17.04
CA ASP A 152 6.65 3.53 -17.10
C ASP A 152 7.43 4.14 -15.94
N PHE A 153 6.74 4.86 -15.05
CA PHE A 153 7.35 5.69 -14.02
C PHE A 153 7.72 4.90 -12.76
N SER A 154 6.82 4.02 -12.32
CA SER A 154 7.04 3.20 -11.12
C SER A 154 6.70 1.74 -11.42
N THR A 155 7.65 0.85 -11.14
CA THR A 155 7.46 -0.61 -11.19
C THR A 155 8.14 -1.22 -9.97
N GLU A 156 7.35 -1.75 -9.03
CA GLU A 156 7.83 -2.17 -7.71
C GLU A 156 7.28 -3.54 -7.28
N LEU A 157 8.07 -4.25 -6.48
CA LEU A 157 7.61 -5.47 -5.80
C LEU A 157 6.77 -5.10 -4.57
N VAL A 158 5.53 -5.57 -4.52
CA VAL A 158 4.60 -5.30 -3.41
C VAL A 158 4.14 -6.60 -2.75
N ARG A 159 4.04 -6.61 -1.41
CA ARG A 159 3.47 -7.75 -0.68
C ARG A 159 1.95 -7.66 -0.49
N ARG A 160 1.38 -6.46 -0.58
CA ARG A 160 -0.05 -6.21 -0.37
C ARG A 160 -0.76 -6.06 -1.72
N HIS A 161 -2.05 -6.41 -1.78
CA HIS A 161 -2.87 -6.03 -2.92
C HIS A 161 -2.94 -4.49 -2.95
N PRO A 162 -2.57 -3.83 -4.07
CA PRO A 162 -3.03 -2.48 -4.28
C PRO A 162 -4.54 -2.51 -4.44
N CYS A 163 -5.18 -1.47 -3.95
CA CYS A 163 -6.61 -1.32 -4.15
C CYS A 163 -6.77 -0.83 -5.58
N GLU A 164 -7.44 -1.63 -6.41
CA GLU A 164 -7.76 -1.24 -7.78
C GLU A 164 -8.65 0.00 -7.75
N GLY A 165 -8.04 1.16 -7.98
CA GLY A 165 -8.73 2.44 -8.11
C GLY A 165 -8.84 2.78 -9.59
N GLY A 166 -9.89 2.31 -10.25
CA GLY A 166 -10.33 2.82 -11.55
C GLY A 166 -11.31 3.97 -11.32
N GLY A 167 -10.93 5.17 -11.78
CA GLY A 167 -11.76 6.38 -11.81
C GLY A 167 -11.21 7.36 -12.82
#